data_AF-A0AAD9IXU7-F1
#
_entry.id   AF-A0AAD9IXU7-F1
#
_cell.length_a   1.000
_cell.length_b   1.000
_cell.length_c   1.000
_cell.angle_alpha   90.00
_cell.angle_beta   90.00
_cell.angle_gamma   90.00
#
_symmetry.space_group_name_H-M   'P 1'
#
loop_
_entity.id
_entity.type
_entity.pdbx_description
1 polymer ?
#
loop_
_entity_poly.entity_id
_entity_poly.type
_entity_poly.pdbx_seq_one_letter_code
_entity_poly.pdbx_strand_id
1 'polypeptide(L)'
;MSKIQTRRNNLRIDGVAEVAAESWADTEAITRKTFAAAVKLPKDQANAIRIERAHRTRASNSLGRPKTVVGNIELYKDRDTILQAARKSTNICRTA
;
A
#
# COMPACT_ATOMS: atom_id res chain seq x y z
N MET A 1 13.34 12.82 13.86
CA MET A 1 12.83 13.04 12.49
C MET A 1 11.60 13.95 12.52
N SER A 2 11.47 14.89 11.59
CA SER A 2 10.24 15.71 11.48
C SER A 2 9.07 14.86 10.94
N LYS A 3 7.84 15.11 11.42
CA LYS A 3 6.60 14.40 10.99
C LYS A 3 6.33 14.48 9.48
N ILE A 4 6.96 15.41 8.76
CA ILE A 4 6.78 15.61 7.31
C ILE A 4 7.56 14.53 6.54
N GLN A 5 8.73 14.13 7.03
CA GLN A 5 9.56 13.11 6.39
C GLN A 5 8.90 11.73 6.43
N THR A 6 8.21 11.40 7.54
CA THR A 6 7.54 10.10 7.70
C THR A 6 6.31 9.91 6.80
N ARG A 7 5.61 10.99 6.40
CA ARG A 7 4.47 10.87 5.47
C ARG A 7 4.87 10.66 4.02
N ARG A 8 6.06 11.10 3.61
CA ARG A 8 6.54 10.93 2.23
C ARG A 8 6.76 9.48 1.83
N ASN A 9 6.91 8.60 2.81
CA ASN A 9 7.09 7.17 2.61
C ASN A 9 5.77 6.41 2.59
N ASN A 10 4.67 7.07 2.97
CA ASN A 10 3.37 6.43 2.99
C ASN A 10 2.79 6.32 1.58
N LEU A 11 2.35 5.11 1.27
CA LEU A 11 1.58 4.75 0.10
C LEU A 11 0.14 4.46 0.52
N ARG A 12 -0.82 5.09 -0.14
CA ARG A 12 -2.23 4.72 -0.06
C ARG A 12 -2.58 3.76 -1.18
N ILE A 13 -3.31 2.70 -0.85
CA ILE A 13 -3.77 1.69 -1.78
C ILE A 13 -5.29 1.55 -1.62
N ASP A 14 -6.01 1.98 -2.65
CA ASP A 14 -7.47 2.01 -2.67
C ASP A 14 -8.04 0.74 -3.35
N GLY A 15 -9.29 0.37 -3.04
CA GLY A 15 -9.99 -0.73 -3.72
C GLY A 15 -9.55 -2.15 -3.32
N VAL A 16 -8.68 -2.30 -2.33
CA VAL A 16 -8.28 -3.60 -1.79
C VAL A 16 -9.40 -4.15 -0.90
N ALA A 17 -9.95 -5.32 -1.23
CA ALA A 17 -11.02 -5.95 -0.46
C ALA A 17 -10.65 -6.09 1.03
N GLU A 18 -11.62 -5.85 1.92
CA GLU A 18 -11.45 -6.04 3.37
C GLU A 18 -11.65 -7.50 3.74
N VAL A 19 -10.87 -7.99 4.69
CA VAL A 19 -11.05 -9.30 5.30
C VAL A 19 -11.56 -9.10 6.73
N ALA A 20 -12.54 -9.90 7.14
CA ALA A 20 -13.03 -9.86 8.52
C ALA A 20 -11.90 -10.23 9.49
N ALA A 21 -11.76 -9.44 10.57
CA ALA A 21 -10.70 -9.62 11.57
C ALA A 21 -9.26 -9.60 11.01
N GLU A 22 -9.00 -8.82 9.94
CA GLU A 22 -7.66 -8.60 9.37
C GLU A 22 -6.67 -8.09 10.43
N SER A 23 -5.61 -8.86 10.69
CA SER A 23 -4.50 -8.42 11.53
C SER A 23 -3.54 -7.51 10.76
N TRP A 24 -2.56 -6.92 11.44
CA TRP A 24 -1.52 -6.13 10.76
C TRP A 24 -0.67 -6.99 9.82
N ALA A 25 -0.36 -8.23 10.21
CA ALA A 25 0.36 -9.17 9.36
C ALA A 25 -0.45 -9.54 8.11
N ASP A 26 -1.77 -9.73 8.25
CA ASP A 26 -2.65 -9.96 7.11
C ASP A 26 -2.67 -8.75 6.17
N THR A 27 -2.77 -7.53 6.73
CA THR A 27 -2.75 -6.29 5.95
C THR A 27 -1.46 -6.16 5.15
N GLU A 28 -0.32 -6.48 5.75
CA GLU A 28 0.97 -6.46 5.06
C GLU A 28 1.03 -7.52 3.95
N ALA A 29 0.59 -8.75 4.22
CA ALA A 29 0.54 -9.81 3.23
C ALA A 29 -0.37 -9.45 2.04
N ILE A 30 -1.53 -8.85 2.31
CA ILE A 30 -2.45 -8.32 1.28
C ILE A 30 -1.78 -7.20 0.48
N THR A 31 -1.04 -6.31 1.14
CA THR A 31 -0.29 -5.22 0.48
C THR A 31 0.74 -5.79 -0.50
N ARG A 32 1.54 -6.76 -0.08
CA ARG A 32 2.52 -7.44 -0.95
C ARG A 32 1.87 -8.17 -2.12
N LYS A 33 0.77 -8.88 -1.86
CA LYS A 33 -0.05 -9.51 -2.92
C LYS A 33 -0.56 -8.48 -3.90
N THR A 34 -0.97 -7.30 -3.44
CA THR A 34 -1.46 -6.22 -4.30
C THR A 34 -0.35 -5.67 -5.20
N PHE A 35 0.88 -5.54 -4.68
CA PHE A 35 2.04 -5.13 -5.49
C PHE A 35 2.34 -6.10 -6.63
N ALA A 36 2.28 -7.41 -6.36
CA ALA A 36 2.50 -8.42 -7.40
C ALA A 36 1.29 -8.53 -8.37
N ALA A 37 0.08 -8.63 -7.85
CA ALA A 37 -1.10 -8.98 -8.64
C ALA A 37 -1.72 -7.80 -9.40
N ALA A 38 -1.87 -6.65 -8.72
CA ALA A 38 -2.53 -5.47 -9.30
C ALA A 38 -1.51 -4.52 -9.92
N VAL A 39 -0.45 -4.17 -9.18
CA VAL A 39 0.59 -3.23 -9.65
C VAL A 39 1.53 -3.87 -10.68
N LYS A 40 1.55 -5.22 -10.77
CA LYS A 40 2.38 -6.00 -11.69
C LYS A 40 3.88 -5.86 -11.46
N LEU A 41 4.30 -5.64 -10.21
CA LEU A 41 5.73 -5.75 -9.87
C LEU A 41 6.17 -7.23 -9.93
N PRO A 42 7.39 -7.53 -10.42
CA PRO A 42 7.97 -8.86 -10.30
C PRO A 42 7.92 -9.34 -8.85
N LYS A 43 7.60 -10.62 -8.64
CA LYS A 43 7.38 -11.19 -7.31
C LYS A 43 8.57 -10.97 -6.37
N ASP A 44 9.80 -11.15 -6.88
CA ASP A 44 11.03 -10.96 -6.11
C ASP A 44 11.19 -9.50 -5.67
N GLN A 45 10.85 -8.56 -6.55
CA GLN A 45 10.86 -7.14 -6.22
C GLN A 45 9.77 -6.79 -5.20
N ALA A 46 8.54 -7.29 -5.37
CA ALA A 46 7.45 -7.08 -4.42
C ALA A 46 7.78 -7.62 -3.01
N ASN A 47 8.53 -8.71 -2.93
CA ASN A 47 9.00 -9.29 -1.67
C ASN A 47 10.18 -8.52 -1.06
N ALA A 48 11.07 -7.97 -1.88
CA ALA A 48 12.22 -7.19 -1.41
C ALA A 48 11.85 -5.84 -0.79
N ILE A 49 10.68 -5.28 -1.15
CA ILE A 49 10.19 -4.02 -0.59
C ILE A 49 9.99 -4.14 0.91
N ARG A 50 10.64 -3.26 1.67
CA ARG A 50 10.49 -3.19 3.13
C ARG A 50 9.31 -2.31 3.51
N ILE A 51 8.34 -2.92 4.17
CA ILE A 51 7.13 -2.27 4.67
C ILE A 51 7.29 -2.15 6.18
N GLU A 52 7.46 -0.93 6.69
CA GLU A 52 7.58 -0.72 8.14
C GLU A 52 6.25 -1.00 8.86
N ARG A 53 5.14 -0.66 8.21
CA ARG A 53 3.78 -0.86 8.73
C ARG A 53 2.75 -0.80 7.62
N ALA A 54 1.79 -1.72 7.61
CA ALA A 54 0.60 -1.65 6.78
C ALA A 54 -0.65 -1.71 7.67
N HIS A 55 -1.61 -0.82 7.42
CA HIS A 55 -2.86 -0.77 8.18
C HIS A 55 -3.98 -0.12 7.37
N ARG A 56 -5.23 -0.44 7.69
CA ARG A 56 -6.40 0.23 7.11
C ARG A 56 -6.65 1.59 7.76
N THR A 57 -7.23 2.51 7.00
CA THR A 57 -7.74 3.77 7.56
C THR A 57 -8.94 3.51 8.48
N ARG A 58 -9.10 4.34 9.52
CA ARG A 58 -10.23 4.24 10.46
C ARG A 58 -11.58 4.59 9.84
N ALA A 59 -11.61 5.58 8.94
CA ALA A 59 -12.85 6.00 8.30
C ALA A 59 -13.28 4.94 7.28
N SER A 60 -14.49 4.40 7.44
CA SER A 60 -15.23 3.84 6.32
C SER A 60 -15.47 4.98 5.32
N ASN A 61 -15.34 4.67 4.04
CA ASN A 61 -15.85 5.59 3.04
C ASN A 61 -17.39 5.48 3.06
N SER A 62 -18.06 6.62 2.91
CA SER A 62 -19.53 6.73 2.93
C SER A 62 -20.22 6.02 1.75
N LEU A 63 -19.45 5.45 0.83
CA LEU A 63 -19.90 4.92 -0.45
C LEU A 63 -19.82 3.38 -0.53
N GLY A 64 -19.64 2.69 0.60
CA GLY A 64 -19.56 1.22 0.63
C GLY A 64 -18.32 0.63 -0.07
N ARG A 65 -17.29 1.44 -0.30
CA ARG A 65 -16.01 1.00 -0.85
C ARG A 65 -15.13 0.39 0.26
N PRO A 66 -14.13 -0.43 -0.07
CA PRO A 66 -13.17 -0.89 0.92
C PRO A 66 -12.33 0.25 1.52
N LYS A 67 -11.98 0.15 2.80
CA LYS A 67 -11.05 1.06 3.48
C LYS A 67 -9.68 1.03 2.81
N THR A 68 -9.13 2.22 2.60
CA THR A 68 -7.78 2.42 2.07
C THR A 68 -6.74 1.74 2.96
N VAL A 69 -5.81 1.00 2.37
CA VAL A 69 -4.59 0.56 3.05
C VAL A 69 -3.57 1.69 3.01
N VAL A 70 -2.94 1.97 4.15
CA VAL A 70 -1.78 2.84 4.26
C VAL A 70 -0.57 1.97 4.61
N GLY A 71 0.34 1.83 3.64
CA GLY A 71 1.63 1.16 3.80
C GLY A 71 2.75 2.19 3.93
N ASN A 72 3.52 2.15 5.01
CA ASN A 72 4.74 2.93 5.15
C ASN A 72 5.91 2.14 4.55
N ILE A 73 6.47 2.64 3.46
CA ILE A 73 7.58 2.02 2.75
C ILE A 73 8.89 2.62 3.26
N GLU A 74 9.79 1.79 3.79
CA GLU A 74 11.04 2.25 4.41
C GLU A 74 11.87 3.12 3.44
N LEU A 75 11.95 2.69 2.17
CA LEU A 75 12.71 3.36 1.12
C LEU A 75 11.80 4.15 0.17
N TYR A 76 12.00 5.46 0.07
CA TYR A 76 11.18 6.32 -0.81
C TYR A 76 11.27 5.92 -2.29
N LYS A 77 12.41 5.37 -2.74
CA LYS A 77 12.61 4.91 -4.13
C LYS A 77 11.74 3.71 -4.47
N ASP A 78 11.50 2.82 -3.50
CA ASP A 78 10.59 1.69 -3.66
C ASP A 78 9.16 2.21 -3.79
N ARG A 79 8.78 3.18 -2.94
CA ARG A 79 7.48 3.87 -3.03
C ARG A 79 7.27 4.52 -4.41
N ASP A 80 8.26 5.23 -4.93
CA ASP A 80 8.20 5.84 -6.25
C ASP A 80 8.10 4.79 -7.36
N THR A 81 8.83 3.68 -7.24
CA THR A 81 8.76 2.56 -8.18
C THR A 81 7.38 1.93 -8.20
N ILE A 82 6.78 1.69 -7.03
CA ILE A 82 5.40 1.19 -6.90
C ILE A 82 4.42 2.15 -7.57
N LEU A 83 4.54 3.47 -7.33
CA LEU A 83 3.66 4.47 -7.92
C LEU A 83 3.79 4.53 -9.45
N GLN A 84 5.01 4.45 -9.98
CA GLN A 84 5.23 4.44 -11.43
C GLN A 84 4.68 3.17 -12.08
N ALA A 85 4.89 2.02 -11.45
CA ALA A 85 4.33 0.76 -11.93
C ALA A 85 2.80 0.80 -11.90
N ALA A 86 2.21 1.30 -10.81
CA ALA A 86 0.76 1.44 -10.68
C ALA A 86 0.20 2.35 -11.77
N ARG A 87 0.78 3.53 -12.01
CA ARG A 87 0.33 4.40 -13.12
C ARG A 87 0.27 3.72 -14.48
N LYS A 88 1.11 2.71 -14.73
CA LYS A 88 1.14 1.92 -15.97
C LYS A 88 0.13 0.77 -15.98
N SER A 89 -0.13 0.14 -14.83
CA SER A 89 -0.94 -1.08 -14.72
C SER A 89 -2.33 -0.83 -14.13
N THR A 90 -2.44 0.00 -13.08
CA THR A 90 -3.67 0.30 -12.34
C THR A 90 -3.55 1.57 -11.49
N ASN A 91 -4.57 2.43 -11.49
CA ASN A 91 -4.50 3.70 -10.76
C ASN A 91 -4.96 3.62 -9.29
N ILE A 92 -4.61 2.53 -8.58
CA ILE A 92 -5.05 2.29 -7.18
C ILE A 92 -4.07 2.81 -6.12
N CYS A 93 -2.85 3.20 -6.51
CA CYS A 93 -1.81 3.65 -5.60
C CYS A 93 -1.60 5.17 -5.69
N ARG A 94 -1.50 5.85 -4.54
CA ARG A 94 -1.20 7.29 -4.47
C ARG A 94 -0.41 7.64 -3.21
N THR A 95 0.28 8.77 -3.21
CA THR A 95 0.96 9.31 -2.04
C THR A 95 -0.05 9.72 -0.95
N ALA A 96 0.33 9.57 0.32
CA ALA A 96 -0.58 9.77 1.45
C ALA A 96 -0.62 11.17 2.05
#